data_AF-A0A193L2J5-F1
#
_entry.id   AF-A0A193L2J5-F1
#
_cell.length_a   1.000
_cell.length_b   1.000
_cell.length_c   1.000
_cell.angle_alpha   90.00
_cell.angle_beta   90.00
_cell.angle_gamma   90.00
#
_symmetry.space_group_name_H-M   'P 1'
#
loop_
_entity.id
_entity.type
_entity.pdbx_description
1 polymer ?
#
loop_
_entity_poly.entity_id
_entity_poly.type
_entity_poly.pdbx_seq_one_letter_code
_entity_poly.pdbx_strand_id
1 'polypeptide(L)'
;ADAIHPGYGFLSENAEFARRCRAEGIVFIGPTPQQMEVFGLKHTAREIAQKADVPLLPGTSLITDVSEAICAAEEIGYPIMLKSTAGGGGIGMRVCRDEKALQAAFDSVCHLAQTNFKNSGVFLEKYIQKARHVEVQIFGNSFGEVVALGERDCSIQRRNQKVIEEAPSPA
;
A
#
# COMPACT_ATOMS: atom_id res chain seq x y z
N ALA A 1 -17.09 -9.61 26.65
CA ALA A 1 -16.92 -10.20 25.30
C ALA A 1 -15.47 -10.62 25.19
N ASP A 2 -15.21 -11.83 24.70
CA ASP A 2 -13.86 -12.42 24.75
C ASP A 2 -12.99 -12.05 23.55
N ALA A 3 -13.62 -11.61 22.46
CA ALA A 3 -12.93 -11.23 21.23
C ALA A 3 -13.66 -10.10 20.47
N ILE A 4 -12.90 -9.39 19.62
CA ILE A 4 -13.38 -8.41 18.65
C ILE A 4 -12.85 -8.78 17.26
N HIS A 5 -13.77 -8.94 16.29
CA HIS A 5 -13.43 -9.02 14.87
C HIS A 5 -13.72 -7.68 14.22
N PRO A 6 -12.72 -6.99 13.63
CA PRO A 6 -12.92 -5.63 13.14
C PRO A 6 -13.52 -5.53 11.72
N GLY A 7 -13.84 -6.65 11.07
CA GLY A 7 -14.17 -6.68 9.65
C GLY A 7 -13.05 -6.08 8.78
N TYR A 8 -13.42 -5.22 7.84
CA TYR A 8 -12.53 -4.44 6.99
C TYR A 8 -12.88 -2.94 7.06
N GLY A 9 -11.93 -2.07 6.70
CA GLY A 9 -12.08 -0.62 6.88
C GLY A 9 -12.10 -0.21 8.35
N PHE A 10 -12.51 1.04 8.64
CA PHE A 10 -12.58 1.60 10.00
C PHE A 10 -11.32 1.36 10.85
N LEU A 11 -11.40 0.46 11.84
CA LEU A 11 -10.32 0.15 12.79
C LEU A 11 -9.61 -1.19 12.50
N SER A 12 -9.91 -1.86 11.39
CA SER A 12 -9.34 -3.18 11.04
C SER A 12 -7.83 -3.18 10.87
N GLU A 13 -7.25 -2.07 10.44
CA GLU A 13 -5.80 -1.88 10.28
C GLU A 13 -5.21 -0.91 11.31
N ASN A 14 -5.95 -0.62 12.39
CA ASN A 14 -5.50 0.31 13.43
C ASN A 14 -4.72 -0.44 14.54
N ALA A 15 -3.39 -0.38 14.47
CA ALA A 15 -2.50 -1.04 15.43
C ALA A 15 -2.74 -0.62 16.89
N GLU A 16 -3.11 0.64 17.13
CA GLU A 16 -3.40 1.15 18.47
C GLU A 16 -4.68 0.53 19.04
N PHE A 17 -5.72 0.39 18.22
CA PHE A 17 -6.92 -0.30 18.62
C PHE A 17 -6.65 -1.77 18.97
N ALA A 18 -5.85 -2.48 18.16
CA ALA A 18 -5.45 -3.85 18.44
C ALA A 18 -4.62 -3.97 19.74
N ARG A 19 -3.69 -3.03 20.00
CA ARG A 19 -2.95 -2.93 21.28
C ARG A 19 -3.88 -2.75 22.46
N ARG A 20 -4.85 -1.84 22.34
CA ARG A 20 -5.83 -1.59 23.41
C ARG A 20 -6.69 -2.80 23.69
N CYS A 21 -7.17 -3.51 22.67
CA CYS A 21 -7.91 -4.77 22.88
C CYS A 21 -7.09 -5.75 23.73
N ARG A 22 -5.81 -5.96 23.37
CA ARG A 22 -4.91 -6.84 24.12
C ARG A 22 -4.67 -6.37 25.56
N ALA A 23 -4.49 -5.06 25.78
CA ALA A 23 -4.29 -4.50 27.11
C ALA A 23 -5.51 -4.71 28.03
N GLU A 24 -6.71 -4.70 27.46
CA GLU A 24 -7.97 -4.97 28.16
C GLU A 24 -8.32 -6.47 28.26
N GLY A 25 -7.41 -7.37 27.83
CA GLY A 25 -7.63 -8.82 27.86
C GLY A 25 -8.63 -9.33 26.81
N ILE A 26 -8.93 -8.54 25.79
CA ILE A 26 -9.85 -8.88 24.69
C ILE A 26 -9.02 -9.39 23.50
N VAL A 27 -9.36 -10.56 22.96
CA VAL A 27 -8.70 -11.10 21.76
C VAL A 27 -9.07 -10.25 20.54
N PHE A 28 -8.07 -9.64 19.92
CA PHE A 28 -8.25 -9.01 18.61
C PHE A 28 -8.10 -10.08 17.52
N ILE A 29 -9.13 -10.27 16.69
CA ILE A 29 -9.13 -11.24 15.59
C ILE A 29 -8.48 -10.58 14.36
N GLY A 30 -7.17 -10.74 14.23
CA GLY A 30 -6.37 -10.23 13.13
C GLY A 30 -4.86 -10.34 13.40
N PRO A 31 -4.01 -9.68 12.60
CA PRO A 31 -2.56 -9.73 12.80
C PRO A 31 -2.13 -9.01 14.07
N THR A 32 -0.86 -9.20 14.46
CA THR A 32 -0.28 -8.47 15.59
C THR A 32 -0.20 -6.97 15.31
N PRO A 33 -0.25 -6.09 16.33
CA PRO A 33 -0.06 -4.66 16.13
C PRO A 33 1.24 -4.30 15.40
N GLN A 34 2.32 -5.04 15.66
CA GLN A 34 3.60 -4.85 15.00
C GLN A 34 3.52 -5.16 13.50
N GLN A 35 2.84 -6.24 13.11
CA GLN A 35 2.60 -6.56 11.70
C GLN A 35 1.75 -5.48 11.03
N MET A 36 0.73 -4.96 11.70
CA MET A 36 -0.09 -3.86 11.18
C MET A 36 0.72 -2.59 10.91
N GLU A 37 1.61 -2.20 11.84
CA GLU A 37 2.45 -1.01 11.65
C GLU A 37 3.40 -1.18 10.46
N VAL A 38 4.00 -2.37 10.38
CA VAL A 38 4.96 -2.72 9.35
C VAL A 38 4.34 -2.76 7.95
N PHE A 39 3.12 -3.29 7.81
CA PHE A 39 2.40 -3.35 6.54
C PHE A 39 1.53 -2.11 6.27
N GLY A 40 1.26 -1.28 7.28
CA GLY A 40 0.40 -0.10 7.17
C GLY A 40 1.03 1.07 6.40
N LEU A 41 2.36 1.09 6.28
CA LEU A 41 3.08 2.07 5.47
C LEU A 41 3.65 1.40 4.21
N LYS A 42 3.41 2.01 3.05
CA LYS A 42 3.78 1.40 1.76
C LYS A 42 5.30 1.23 1.60
N HIS A 43 6.10 2.15 2.15
CA HIS A 43 7.55 2.08 2.04
C HIS A 43 8.15 0.97 2.89
N THR A 44 7.72 0.80 4.14
CA THR A 44 8.19 -0.31 5.00
C THR A 44 7.75 -1.66 4.43
N ALA A 45 6.55 -1.75 3.88
CA ALA A 45 6.08 -2.95 3.18
C ALA A 45 6.95 -3.28 1.95
N ARG A 46 7.34 -2.27 1.16
CA ARG A 46 8.28 -2.44 0.03
C ARG A 46 9.66 -2.89 0.49
N GLU A 47 10.20 -2.29 1.55
CA GLU A 47 11.50 -2.70 2.10
C GLU A 47 11.50 -4.16 2.55
N ILE A 48 10.40 -4.65 3.12
CA ILE A 48 10.28 -6.06 3.52
C ILE A 48 10.14 -6.97 2.32
N ALA A 49 9.34 -6.58 1.34
CA ALA A 49 9.22 -7.32 0.08
C ALA A 49 10.61 -7.46 -0.58
N GLN A 50 11.41 -6.39 -0.60
CA GLN A 50 12.77 -6.42 -1.11
C GLN A 50 13.69 -7.35 -0.29
N LYS A 51 13.64 -7.28 1.05
CA LYS A 51 14.41 -8.18 1.93
C LYS A 51 14.01 -9.65 1.79
N ALA A 52 12.78 -9.90 1.33
CA ALA A 52 12.24 -11.23 1.08
C ALA A 52 12.39 -11.66 -0.40
N ASP A 53 13.19 -10.95 -1.19
CA ASP A 53 13.43 -11.21 -2.62
C ASP A 53 12.15 -11.26 -3.48
N VAL A 54 11.09 -10.56 -3.05
CA VAL A 54 9.86 -10.40 -3.81
C VAL A 54 10.11 -9.38 -4.93
N PRO A 55 9.78 -9.69 -6.19
CA PRO A 55 9.95 -8.74 -7.30
C PRO A 55 9.13 -7.47 -7.09
N LEU A 56 9.79 -6.32 -7.20
CA LEU A 56 9.16 -5.01 -7.08
C LEU A 56 9.31 -4.22 -8.38
N LEU A 57 8.32 -3.36 -8.65
CA LEU A 57 8.47 -2.34 -9.69
C LEU A 57 9.65 -1.42 -9.36
N PRO A 58 10.40 -0.96 -10.39
CA PRO A 58 11.35 0.12 -10.25
C PRO A 58 10.68 1.31 -9.58
N GLY A 59 11.34 1.88 -8.59
CA GLY A 59 10.78 2.90 -7.73
C GLY A 59 11.80 3.37 -6.72
N THR A 60 11.38 4.28 -5.85
CA THR A 60 12.25 4.98 -4.92
C THR A 60 11.94 4.61 -3.48
N SER A 61 12.86 4.98 -2.58
CA SER A 61 12.55 5.21 -1.17
C SER A 61 11.65 6.44 -1.02
N LEU A 62 11.45 6.86 0.24
CA LEU A 62 10.76 8.11 0.52
C LEU A 62 11.56 9.31 0.01
N ILE A 63 10.84 10.20 -0.65
CA ILE A 63 11.30 11.46 -1.20
C ILE A 63 10.54 12.57 -0.51
N THR A 64 11.26 13.61 -0.14
CA THR A 64 10.69 14.82 0.49
C THR A 64 10.86 16.07 -0.36
N ASP A 65 11.62 15.98 -1.45
CA ASP A 65 11.97 17.10 -2.31
C ASP A 65 11.63 16.83 -3.78
N VAL A 66 11.16 17.86 -4.48
CA VAL A 66 10.71 17.73 -5.88
C VAL A 66 11.89 17.53 -6.84
N SER A 67 13.07 18.09 -6.56
CA SER A 67 14.25 17.90 -7.40
C SER A 67 14.75 16.47 -7.32
N GLU A 68 14.76 15.87 -6.12
CA GLU A 68 15.03 14.44 -5.94
C GLU A 68 14.05 13.57 -6.73
N ALA A 69 12.75 13.92 -6.71
CA ALA A 69 11.74 13.22 -7.48
C ALA A 69 11.97 13.31 -9.00
N ILE A 70 12.41 14.47 -9.50
CA ILE A 70 12.69 14.66 -10.93
C ILE A 70 13.87 13.77 -11.36
N CYS A 71 14.99 13.80 -10.63
CA CYS A 71 16.15 12.97 -10.94
C CYS A 71 15.79 11.47 -10.94
N ALA A 72 15.07 11.00 -9.92
CA ALA A 72 14.66 9.60 -9.85
C ALA A 72 13.67 9.22 -10.97
N ALA A 73 12.80 10.14 -11.38
CA ALA A 73 11.88 9.90 -12.49
C ALA A 73 12.60 9.78 -13.84
N GLU A 74 13.71 10.49 -14.05
CA GLU A 74 14.56 10.33 -15.23
C GLU A 74 15.21 8.94 -15.27
N GLU A 75 15.71 8.44 -14.13
CA GLU A 75 16.31 7.10 -14.02
C GLU A 75 15.29 5.98 -14.25
N ILE A 76 14.09 6.09 -13.66
CA ILE A 76 12.99 5.12 -13.83
C ILE A 76 12.37 5.20 -15.24
N GLY A 77 12.38 6.41 -15.81
CA GLY A 77 11.72 6.79 -17.04
C GLY A 77 10.20 6.99 -16.90
N TYR A 78 9.66 7.98 -17.59
CA TYR A 78 8.22 8.24 -17.66
C TYR A 78 7.46 7.19 -18.50
N PRO A 79 6.13 7.02 -18.30
CA PRO A 79 5.34 7.59 -17.21
C PRO A 79 5.64 6.93 -15.86
N ILE A 80 5.47 7.70 -14.78
CA ILE A 80 5.62 7.25 -13.39
C ILE A 80 4.34 7.46 -12.60
N MET A 81 4.23 6.79 -11.46
CA MET A 81 3.17 7.00 -10.48
C MET A 81 3.78 7.63 -9.22
N LEU A 82 3.35 8.84 -8.89
CA LEU A 82 3.64 9.49 -7.61
C LEU A 82 2.63 8.99 -6.57
N LYS A 83 3.11 8.50 -5.42
CA LYS A 83 2.27 7.93 -4.36
C LYS A 83 2.63 8.50 -2.99
N SER A 84 1.63 8.72 -2.13
CA SER A 84 1.82 8.99 -0.70
C SER A 84 2.19 7.72 0.08
N THR A 85 3.01 7.88 1.12
CA THR A 85 3.40 6.85 2.10
C THR A 85 2.24 6.09 2.70
N ALA A 86 1.17 6.81 3.01
CA ALA A 86 -0.02 6.33 3.68
C ALA A 86 -1.26 6.61 2.83
N GLY A 87 -2.27 5.76 2.99
CA GLY A 87 -3.57 5.86 2.33
C GLY A 87 -3.94 4.66 1.45
N GLY A 88 -5.24 4.39 1.40
CA GLY A 88 -5.88 3.31 0.64
C GLY A 88 -6.97 3.82 -0.30
N GLY A 89 -7.48 2.93 -1.17
CA GLY A 89 -8.64 3.21 -2.01
C GLY A 89 -8.43 4.20 -3.16
N GLY A 90 -7.19 4.37 -3.64
CA GLY A 90 -6.90 5.25 -4.78
C GLY A 90 -6.47 6.68 -4.41
N ILE A 91 -6.59 7.07 -3.14
CA ILE A 91 -6.29 8.42 -2.65
C ILE A 91 -4.78 8.61 -2.50
N GLY A 92 -4.26 9.78 -2.88
CA GLY A 92 -2.82 10.09 -2.74
C GLY A 92 -1.96 9.48 -3.84
N MET A 93 -2.51 9.23 -5.02
CA MET A 93 -1.76 8.73 -6.17
C MET A 93 -2.03 9.57 -7.43
N ARG A 94 -0.99 9.84 -8.22
CA ARG A 94 -1.11 10.57 -9.48
C ARG A 94 -0.14 10.01 -10.53
N VAL A 95 -0.66 9.75 -11.73
CA VAL A 95 0.16 9.39 -12.89
C VAL A 95 0.79 10.66 -13.45
N CYS A 96 2.12 10.69 -13.53
CA CYS A 96 2.87 11.78 -14.14
C CYS A 96 3.52 11.27 -15.43
N ARG A 97 3.19 11.92 -16.56
CA ARG A 97 3.65 11.50 -17.89
C ARG A 97 4.95 12.17 -18.32
N ASP A 98 5.32 13.22 -17.62
CA ASP A 98 6.51 14.04 -17.86
C ASP A 98 6.88 14.78 -16.56
N GLU A 99 8.02 15.48 -16.59
CA GLU A 99 8.54 16.30 -15.51
C GLU A 99 7.57 17.39 -15.05
N LYS A 100 6.93 18.10 -16.00
CA LYS A 100 5.97 19.17 -15.70
C LYS A 100 4.78 18.64 -14.91
N ALA A 101 4.25 17.48 -15.30
CA ALA A 101 3.17 16.82 -14.60
C ALA A 101 3.58 16.31 -13.21
N LEU A 102 4.84 15.91 -13.02
CA LEU A 102 5.39 15.55 -11.72
C LEU A 102 5.47 16.77 -10.81
N GLN A 103 6.08 17.85 -11.28
CA GLN A 103 6.24 19.09 -10.50
C GLN A 103 4.89 19.69 -10.10
N ALA A 104 3.92 19.73 -11.03
CA ALA A 104 2.57 20.21 -10.73
C ALA A 104 1.79 19.30 -9.75
N ALA A 105 2.11 18.01 -9.69
CA ALA A 105 1.45 17.05 -8.80
C ALA A 105 2.07 16.99 -7.40
N PHE A 106 3.37 17.24 -7.28
CA PHE A 106 4.17 16.94 -6.10
C PHE A 106 3.59 17.55 -4.81
N ASP A 107 3.45 18.88 -4.77
CA ASP A 107 2.95 19.61 -3.60
C ASP A 107 1.55 19.16 -3.20
N SER A 108 0.68 18.92 -4.20
CA SER A 108 -0.69 18.49 -3.95
C SER A 108 -0.76 17.11 -3.28
N VAL A 109 0.11 16.18 -3.68
CA VAL A 109 0.18 14.84 -3.10
C VAL A 109 0.82 14.89 -1.71
N CYS A 110 1.89 15.67 -1.53
CA CYS A 110 2.51 15.89 -0.23
C CYS A 110 1.54 16.49 0.78
N HIS A 111 0.76 17.50 0.37
CA HIS A 111 -0.24 18.13 1.22
C HIS A 111 -1.37 17.16 1.61
N LEU A 112 -1.81 16.32 0.67
CA LEU A 112 -2.83 15.30 0.93
C LEU A 112 -2.29 14.23 1.90
N ALA A 113 -1.04 13.83 1.74
CA ALA A 113 -0.36 12.89 2.64
C ALA A 113 -0.28 13.46 4.07
N GLN A 114 0.13 14.73 4.20
CA GLN A 114 0.22 15.41 5.48
C GLN A 114 -1.14 15.54 6.18
N THR A 115 -2.18 15.95 5.44
CA THR A 115 -3.52 16.19 6.00
C THR A 115 -4.18 14.89 6.45
N ASN A 116 -4.07 13.83 5.66
CA ASN A 116 -4.79 12.59 5.93
C ASN A 116 -4.02 11.64 6.87
N PHE A 117 -2.69 11.71 6.88
CA PHE A 117 -1.86 10.68 7.52
C PHE A 117 -0.71 11.24 8.38
N LYS A 118 -0.63 12.56 8.56
CA LYS A 118 0.43 13.24 9.34
C LYS A 118 1.85 12.87 8.88
N ASN A 119 2.00 12.48 7.62
CA ASN A 119 3.27 12.11 7.00
C ASN A 119 3.29 12.68 5.58
N SER A 120 4.25 13.56 5.29
CA SER A 120 4.39 14.21 3.98
C SER A 120 5.19 13.41 2.96
N GLY A 121 5.78 12.27 3.35
CA GLY A 121 6.64 11.48 2.48
C GLY A 121 5.87 10.91 1.29
N VAL A 122 6.46 11.03 0.12
CA VAL A 122 5.99 10.45 -1.15
C VAL A 122 7.06 9.53 -1.73
N PHE A 123 6.69 8.70 -2.69
CA PHE A 123 7.64 7.88 -3.44
C PHE A 123 7.17 7.71 -4.88
N LEU A 124 8.09 7.34 -5.76
CA LEU A 124 7.81 7.09 -7.17
C LEU A 124 7.85 5.59 -7.45
N GLU A 125 6.99 5.16 -8.36
CA GLU A 125 7.06 3.83 -8.97
C GLU A 125 6.86 3.95 -10.48
N LYS A 126 7.42 3.01 -11.23
CA LYS A 126 7.13 2.89 -12.65
C LYS A 126 5.63 2.67 -12.87
N TYR A 127 5.03 3.47 -13.75
CA TYR A 127 3.63 3.28 -14.11
C TYR A 127 3.49 2.22 -15.21
N ILE A 128 2.76 1.16 -14.91
CA ILE A 128 2.43 0.10 -15.88
C ILE A 128 1.07 0.42 -16.50
N GLN A 129 1.06 0.87 -17.75
CA GLN A 129 -0.15 1.32 -18.44
C GLN A 129 -1.17 0.20 -18.66
N LYS A 130 -0.69 -1.02 -18.94
CA LYS A 130 -1.51 -2.22 -19.16
C LYS A 130 -1.13 -3.24 -18.09
N ALA A 131 -1.80 -3.14 -16.95
CA ALA A 131 -1.56 -4.01 -15.80
C ALA A 131 -2.81 -4.83 -15.48
N ARG A 132 -2.60 -6.06 -15.04
CA ARG A 132 -3.58 -6.82 -14.27
C ARG A 132 -3.30 -6.60 -12.79
N HIS A 133 -4.36 -6.53 -11.97
CA HIS A 133 -4.23 -6.47 -10.53
C HIS A 133 -4.52 -7.86 -9.98
N VAL A 134 -3.47 -8.61 -9.65
CA VAL A 134 -3.58 -9.94 -9.06
C VAL A 134 -3.13 -9.88 -7.61
N GLU A 135 -3.90 -10.49 -6.71
CA GLU A 135 -3.59 -10.54 -5.28
C GLU A 135 -3.70 -11.96 -4.73
N VAL A 136 -2.88 -12.29 -3.74
CA VAL A 136 -2.81 -13.64 -3.15
C VAL A 136 -3.40 -13.61 -1.75
N GLN A 137 -4.30 -14.54 -1.45
CA GLN A 137 -4.84 -14.67 -0.10
C GLN A 137 -3.86 -15.44 0.77
N ILE A 138 -3.54 -14.89 1.94
CA ILE A 138 -2.69 -15.56 2.94
C ILE A 138 -3.52 -15.90 4.18
N PHE A 139 -3.25 -17.06 4.78
CA PHE A 139 -3.75 -17.43 6.10
C PHE A 139 -2.59 -17.95 6.94
N GLY A 140 -2.52 -17.54 8.20
CA GLY A 140 -1.47 -17.99 9.11
C GLY A 140 -1.95 -18.09 10.54
N ASN A 141 -1.24 -18.86 11.36
CA ASN A 141 -1.58 -19.09 12.76
C ASN A 141 -0.45 -18.66 13.72
N SER A 142 -0.72 -18.75 15.02
CA SER A 142 0.22 -18.39 16.08
C SER A 142 1.39 -19.37 16.24
N PHE A 143 1.35 -20.52 15.57
CA PHE A 143 2.41 -21.54 15.61
C PHE A 143 3.46 -21.34 14.50
N GLY A 144 3.29 -20.30 13.67
CA GLY A 144 4.22 -19.98 12.58
C GLY A 144 3.90 -20.67 11.26
N GLU A 145 2.75 -21.35 11.15
CA GLU A 145 2.31 -21.96 9.90
C GLU A 145 1.60 -20.92 9.04
N VAL A 146 1.90 -20.91 7.75
CA VAL A 146 1.33 -19.97 6.77
C VAL A 146 1.02 -20.72 5.47
N VAL A 147 -0.12 -20.43 4.87
CA VAL A 147 -0.56 -20.98 3.59
C VAL A 147 -1.08 -19.87 2.67
N ALA A 148 -0.80 -20.02 1.37
CA ALA A 148 -1.44 -19.23 0.32
C ALA A 148 -2.70 -19.95 -0.18
N LEU A 149 -3.84 -19.26 -0.14
CA LEU A 149 -5.16 -19.78 -0.56
C LEU A 149 -5.49 -19.34 -1.99
N GLY A 150 -4.54 -19.51 -2.90
CA GLY A 150 -4.64 -19.07 -4.29
C GLY A 150 -4.71 -17.55 -4.44
N GLU A 151 -5.02 -17.13 -5.65
CA GLU A 151 -5.02 -15.75 -6.09
C GLU A 151 -6.38 -15.28 -6.61
N ARG A 152 -6.55 -13.97 -6.71
CA ARG A 152 -7.71 -13.31 -7.28
C ARG A 152 -7.28 -12.32 -8.35
N ASP A 153 -8.00 -12.28 -9.45
CA ASP A 153 -7.92 -11.19 -10.41
C ASP A 153 -8.91 -10.09 -10.00
N CYS A 154 -8.39 -8.90 -9.74
CA CYS A 154 -9.14 -7.70 -9.39
C CYS A 154 -8.90 -6.57 -10.40
N SER A 155 -8.60 -6.90 -11.65
CA SER A 155 -8.22 -5.96 -12.71
C SER A 155 -9.38 -5.09 -13.18
N ILE A 156 -10.63 -5.57 -13.04
CA ILE A 156 -11.82 -4.82 -13.42
C ILE A 156 -12.09 -3.76 -12.35
N GLN A 157 -11.61 -2.55 -12.64
CA GLN A 157 -11.65 -1.42 -11.74
C GLN A 157 -12.27 -0.19 -12.38
N ARG A 158 -12.93 0.64 -11.57
CA ARG A 158 -13.36 1.99 -11.96
C ARG A 158 -12.72 2.98 -11.01
N ARG A 159 -11.92 3.92 -11.56
CA ARG A 159 -11.18 4.93 -10.76
C ARG A 159 -10.34 4.31 -9.63
N ASN A 160 -9.59 3.25 -9.95
CA ASN A 160 -8.71 2.53 -9.02
C ASN A 160 -9.43 1.84 -7.85
N GLN A 161 -10.74 1.63 -7.95
CA GLN A 161 -11.54 0.83 -7.03
C GLN A 161 -11.99 -0.45 -7.73
N LYS A 162 -11.89 -1.58 -7.03
CA LYS A 162 -12.31 -2.89 -7.53
C LYS A 162 -13.83 -2.92 -7.72
N VAL A 163 -14.27 -3.54 -8.80
CA VAL A 163 -15.70 -3.64 -9.18
C VAL A 163 -16.12 -5.08 -9.42
N ILE A 164 -15.26 -5.87 -10.07
CA ILE A 164 -15.45 -7.30 -10.26
C ILE A 164 -14.14 -7.98 -9.87
N GLU A 165 -14.26 -9.02 -9.05
CA GLU A 165 -13.16 -9.88 -8.63
C GLU A 165 -13.46 -11.34 -8.98
N GLU A 166 -12.48 -12.04 -9.54
CA GLU A 166 -12.59 -13.45 -9.95
C GLU A 166 -11.51 -14.31 -9.29
N ALA A 167 -11.82 -15.58 -9.02
CA ALA A 167 -10.92 -16.53 -8.39
C ALA A 167 -11.12 -17.96 -8.97
N PRO A 168 -10.08 -18.65 -9.45
CA PRO A 168 -8.69 -18.17 -9.65
C PRO A 168 -8.62 -17.07 -10.72
N SER A 169 -7.43 -16.50 -10.95
CA SER A 169 -7.26 -15.53 -12.03
C SER A 169 -7.55 -16.19 -13.39
N PRO A 170 -8.44 -15.64 -14.24
CA PRO A 170 -8.64 -16.17 -15.59
C PRO A 170 -7.36 -16.00 -16.40
N ALA A 171 -7.04 -16.94 -17.30
CA ALA A 171 -5.79 -16.94 -18.07
C ALA A 171 -5.46 -15.58 -18.72
#